data_AF-A0A8U0SEH4-F1
#
_entry.id   AF-A0A8U0SEH4-F1
#
_cell.length_a   1.000
_cell.length_b   1.000
_cell.length_c   1.000
_cell.angle_alpha   90.00
_cell.angle_beta   90.00
_cell.angle_gamma   90.00
#
_symmetry.space_group_name_H-M   'P 1'
#
loop_
_entity.id
_entity.type
_entity.pdbx_description
1 polymer ?
#
loop_
_entity_poly.entity_id
_entity_poly.type
_entity_poly.pdbx_seq_one_letter_code
_entity_poly.pdbx_strand_id
1 'polypeptide(L)'
;MQVLQDGEDLASQPWYHGPLSRQKAEALLQQDGDFLVRASGSRAGRPVISCRWQGSALHFEVLHVALRPRPGRPSALFQLEDERFPSLPSLVRSYVIGQRPLSRATGAVASRPVIRHGPIRRSFSEDTLLESPARSELPRARKWSDSQPAGLEHMGRSREDHSEPGYRPPRSDQGSAVCHGGRLWPGAAHTSPWASLEVGTSGKTLALHLHRHEALALAGALAVLGCAGPLEERAATLRGLVELALALRPGAAGDLPGLAAVMGALLMPQVSRLERTWRQLRRSHTEAALAFEQELKPLMRALDEGAGPCEPGEVALPHVAPAVRLLEGEELPGPLDESCERLLRTLHRARQVARDAPKFREAAARRLRGFRPNPQLREALTTGFVQRLLWGSRGVGAPQDARLEKFQRVLSVLSQRLEPDV
;
A
#
# COMPACT_ATOMS: atom_id res chain seq x y z
N MET A 1 -16.01 -19.15 -20.77
CA MET A 1 -16.87 -19.36 -19.57
C MET A 1 -16.82 -18.09 -18.74
N GLN A 2 -17.94 -17.42 -18.52
CA GLN A 2 -17.99 -16.07 -17.90
C GLN A 2 -18.09 -16.17 -16.38
N VAL A 3 -17.15 -15.58 -15.63
CA VAL A 3 -17.21 -15.39 -14.16
C VAL A 3 -16.49 -14.10 -13.70
N LEU A 4 -16.39 -13.07 -14.55
CA LEU A 4 -15.70 -11.81 -14.23
C LEU A 4 -16.42 -10.52 -14.68
N GLN A 5 -17.55 -10.61 -15.40
CA GLN A 5 -18.17 -9.43 -16.03
C GLN A 5 -19.00 -8.56 -15.07
N ASP A 6 -19.51 -9.11 -13.97
CA ASP A 6 -20.45 -8.42 -13.07
C ASP A 6 -19.85 -7.22 -12.31
N GLY A 7 -18.52 -7.18 -12.14
CA GLY A 7 -17.81 -6.08 -11.49
C GLY A 7 -17.48 -4.92 -12.44
N GLU A 8 -17.07 -5.23 -13.67
CA GLU A 8 -16.71 -4.23 -14.69
C GLU A 8 -17.96 -3.54 -15.26
N ASP A 9 -19.03 -4.29 -15.51
CA ASP A 9 -20.30 -3.76 -16.05
C ASP A 9 -21.09 -2.92 -15.03
N LEU A 10 -20.69 -2.88 -13.75
CA LEU A 10 -21.26 -1.95 -12.77
C LEU A 10 -20.45 -0.64 -12.65
N ALA A 11 -19.12 -0.71 -12.72
CA ALA A 11 -18.26 0.48 -12.64
C ALA A 11 -18.37 1.41 -13.86
N SER A 12 -18.77 0.85 -15.01
CA SER A 12 -19.09 1.59 -16.24
C SER A 12 -20.35 2.44 -16.15
N GLN A 13 -21.28 2.12 -15.23
CA GLN A 13 -22.61 2.71 -15.22
C GLN A 13 -22.59 4.18 -14.76
N PRO A 14 -23.24 5.10 -15.49
CA PRO A 14 -23.23 6.52 -15.16
C PRO A 14 -24.08 6.86 -13.92
N TRP A 15 -25.09 6.03 -13.62
CA TRP A 15 -25.94 6.14 -12.42
C TRP A 15 -25.35 5.44 -11.18
N TYR A 16 -24.21 4.77 -11.30
CA TYR A 16 -23.53 4.12 -10.18
C TYR A 16 -22.40 5.01 -9.65
N HIS A 17 -22.49 5.40 -8.38
CA HIS A 17 -21.58 6.35 -7.73
C HIS A 17 -20.48 5.67 -6.90
N GLY A 18 -20.54 4.35 -6.72
CA GLY A 18 -19.61 3.63 -5.84
C GLY A 18 -19.86 3.93 -4.35
N PRO A 19 -18.83 3.86 -3.48
CA PRO A 19 -18.96 4.20 -2.06
C PRO A 19 -19.41 5.65 -1.86
N LEU A 20 -20.65 5.84 -1.41
CA LEU A 20 -21.24 7.17 -1.17
C LEU A 20 -22.02 7.17 0.14
N SER A 21 -21.77 8.17 0.99
CA SER A 21 -22.50 8.34 2.25
C SER A 21 -23.98 8.64 2.00
N ARG A 22 -24.82 8.42 3.02
CA ARG A 22 -26.26 8.68 2.91
C ARG A 22 -26.52 10.16 2.58
N GLN A 23 -25.98 11.06 3.39
CA GLN A 23 -26.14 12.52 3.24
C GLN A 23 -25.65 13.03 1.87
N LYS A 24 -24.50 12.54 1.39
CA LYS A 24 -23.96 12.92 0.07
C LYS A 24 -24.82 12.39 -1.09
N ALA A 25 -25.50 11.26 -0.91
CA ALA A 25 -26.53 10.81 -1.85
C ALA A 25 -27.79 11.68 -1.80
N GLU A 26 -28.30 12.00 -0.60
CA GLU A 26 -29.49 12.84 -0.42
C GLU A 26 -29.31 14.25 -1.01
N ALA A 27 -28.12 14.84 -0.88
CA ALA A 27 -27.78 16.14 -1.46
C ALA A 27 -27.68 16.17 -3.00
N LEU A 28 -27.42 15.03 -3.64
CA LEU A 28 -27.35 14.91 -5.10
C LEU A 28 -28.74 14.71 -5.76
N LEU A 29 -29.76 14.34 -5.00
CA LEU A 29 -31.11 14.10 -5.50
C LEU A 29 -31.93 15.39 -5.38
N GLN A 30 -32.08 16.15 -6.47
CA GLN A 30 -32.60 17.51 -6.40
C GLN A 30 -34.12 17.61 -6.58
N GLN A 31 -34.70 16.83 -7.48
CA GLN A 31 -36.13 16.83 -7.80
C GLN A 31 -36.71 15.40 -7.67
N ASP A 32 -38.03 15.27 -7.60
CA ASP A 32 -38.66 13.96 -7.54
C ASP A 32 -38.38 13.13 -8.81
N GLY A 33 -38.23 11.82 -8.65
CA GLY A 33 -37.82 10.88 -9.70
C GLY A 33 -36.30 10.82 -9.95
N ASP A 34 -35.49 11.71 -9.35
CA ASP A 34 -34.03 11.54 -9.34
C ASP A 34 -33.66 10.25 -8.62
N PHE A 35 -32.72 9.48 -9.19
CA PHE A 35 -32.13 8.33 -8.52
C PHE A 35 -30.64 8.17 -8.81
N LEU A 36 -29.93 7.53 -7.88
CA LEU A 36 -28.57 7.03 -8.05
C LEU A 36 -28.38 5.69 -7.31
N VAL A 37 -27.34 4.95 -7.63
CA VAL A 37 -26.98 3.71 -6.94
C VAL A 37 -25.60 3.84 -6.31
N ARG A 38 -25.49 3.46 -5.03
CA ARG A 38 -24.26 3.58 -4.23
C ARG A 38 -23.93 2.29 -3.48
N ALA A 39 -22.67 2.04 -3.21
CA ALA A 39 -22.23 1.01 -2.27
C ALA A 39 -22.34 1.55 -0.83
N SER A 40 -22.94 0.77 0.07
CA SER A 40 -23.10 1.16 1.48
C SER A 40 -21.83 0.85 2.28
N GLY A 41 -21.12 1.90 2.71
CA GLY A 41 -19.90 1.77 3.50
C GLY A 41 -20.09 1.04 4.85
N SER A 42 -21.25 1.18 5.49
CA SER A 42 -21.55 0.53 6.78
C SER A 42 -22.02 -0.93 6.68
N ARG A 43 -22.25 -1.45 5.46
CA ARG A 43 -22.78 -2.81 5.23
C ARG A 43 -22.09 -3.50 4.06
N ALA A 44 -20.79 -3.76 4.22
CA ALA A 44 -19.98 -4.61 3.33
C ALA A 44 -20.10 -4.27 1.82
N GLY A 45 -20.25 -2.99 1.49
CA GLY A 45 -20.32 -2.53 0.10
C GLY A 45 -21.62 -2.89 -0.65
N ARG A 46 -22.68 -3.33 0.03
CA ARG A 46 -23.96 -3.67 -0.62
C ARG A 46 -24.51 -2.50 -1.47
N PRO A 47 -25.04 -2.77 -2.68
CA PRO A 47 -25.67 -1.75 -3.50
C PRO A 47 -26.99 -1.26 -2.91
N VAL A 48 -27.19 0.06 -2.93
CA VAL A 48 -28.37 0.76 -2.43
C VAL A 48 -28.85 1.74 -3.49
N ILE A 49 -30.09 1.59 -3.94
CA ILE A 49 -30.75 2.58 -4.80
C ILE A 49 -31.22 3.71 -3.89
N SER A 50 -30.78 4.93 -4.18
CA SER A 50 -31.20 6.15 -3.48
C SER A 50 -32.03 6.98 -4.45
N CYS A 51 -33.28 7.29 -4.09
CA CYS A 51 -34.26 7.93 -4.97
C CYS A 51 -34.97 9.07 -4.22
N ARG A 52 -35.26 10.18 -4.88
CA ARG A 52 -36.10 11.25 -4.32
C ARG A 52 -37.54 11.14 -4.81
N TRP A 53 -38.48 11.25 -3.89
CA TRP A 53 -39.91 11.10 -4.15
C TRP A 53 -40.73 11.83 -3.09
N GLN A 54 -41.76 12.57 -3.52
CA GLN A 54 -42.62 13.39 -2.66
C GLN A 54 -41.80 14.32 -1.76
N GLY A 55 -40.80 14.98 -2.35
CA GLY A 55 -39.86 15.88 -1.68
C GLY A 55 -38.82 15.19 -0.78
N SER A 56 -38.97 13.91 -0.48
CA SER A 56 -38.16 13.15 0.49
C SER A 56 -37.16 12.23 -0.20
N ALA A 57 -36.02 11.97 0.45
CA ALA A 57 -35.04 11.01 -0.06
C ALA A 57 -35.21 9.62 0.59
N LEU A 58 -35.26 8.59 -0.25
CA LEU A 58 -35.53 7.20 0.12
C LEU A 58 -34.38 6.29 -0.31
N HIS A 59 -34.12 5.23 0.44
CA HIS A 59 -33.02 4.31 0.19
C HIS A 59 -33.47 2.85 0.26
N PHE A 60 -33.22 2.10 -0.81
CA PHE A 60 -33.63 0.71 -0.96
C PHE A 60 -32.37 -0.17 -1.09
N GLU A 61 -32.11 -1.05 -0.12
CA GLU A 61 -31.03 -2.04 -0.22
C GLU A 61 -31.37 -3.08 -1.28
N VAL A 62 -30.45 -3.34 -2.21
CA VAL A 62 -30.56 -4.45 -3.16
C VAL A 62 -29.80 -5.65 -2.60
N LEU A 63 -30.50 -6.77 -2.44
CA LEU A 63 -29.95 -7.99 -1.85
C LEU A 63 -29.22 -8.83 -2.89
N HIS A 64 -28.06 -9.36 -2.53
CA HIS A 64 -27.26 -10.24 -3.38
C HIS A 64 -27.48 -11.70 -2.97
N VAL A 65 -28.26 -12.44 -3.76
CA VAL A 65 -28.72 -13.79 -3.48
C VAL A 65 -27.82 -14.80 -4.20
N ALA A 66 -26.85 -15.37 -3.48
CA ALA A 66 -25.96 -16.39 -4.02
C ALA A 66 -26.73 -17.66 -4.46
N LEU A 67 -26.39 -18.19 -5.63
CA LEU A 67 -26.94 -19.43 -6.19
C LEU A 67 -25.93 -20.57 -6.08
N ARG A 68 -26.42 -21.82 -6.09
CA ARG A 68 -25.55 -22.99 -6.24
C ARG A 68 -24.91 -22.97 -7.64
N PRO A 69 -23.56 -23.06 -7.76
CA PRO A 69 -22.89 -23.01 -9.06
C PRO A 69 -23.41 -24.07 -10.04
N ARG A 70 -23.70 -23.64 -11.27
CA ARG A 70 -23.99 -24.51 -12.42
C ARG A 70 -23.39 -23.89 -13.69
N PRO A 71 -22.83 -24.69 -14.60
CA PRO A 71 -22.34 -24.16 -15.88
C PRO A 71 -23.48 -23.46 -16.64
N GLY A 72 -23.22 -22.28 -17.17
CA GLY A 72 -24.21 -21.49 -17.94
C GLY A 72 -25.26 -20.73 -17.12
N ARG A 73 -25.15 -20.65 -15.78
CA ARG A 73 -26.04 -19.82 -14.93
C ARG A 73 -25.20 -18.86 -14.07
N PRO A 74 -25.62 -17.59 -13.86
CA PRO A 74 -24.93 -16.69 -12.95
C PRO A 74 -24.86 -17.27 -11.53
N SER A 75 -23.77 -16.94 -10.82
CA SER A 75 -23.46 -17.42 -9.47
C SER A 75 -24.26 -16.70 -8.37
N ALA A 76 -24.94 -15.61 -8.69
CA ALA A 76 -25.83 -14.88 -7.81
C ALA A 76 -26.95 -14.18 -8.61
N LEU A 77 -27.93 -13.62 -7.90
CA LEU A 77 -28.97 -12.74 -8.43
C LEU A 77 -29.09 -11.48 -7.55
N PHE A 78 -29.54 -10.38 -8.16
CA PHE A 78 -29.88 -9.14 -7.45
C PHE A 78 -31.39 -9.12 -7.19
N GLN A 79 -31.80 -8.93 -5.93
CA GLN A 79 -33.20 -8.90 -5.52
C GLN A 79 -33.58 -7.53 -4.94
N LEU A 80 -34.72 -6.99 -5.39
CA LEU A 80 -35.40 -5.81 -4.83
C LEU A 80 -36.87 -6.16 -4.63
N GLU A 81 -37.40 -5.90 -3.42
CA GLU A 81 -38.64 -6.53 -2.93
C GLU A 81 -38.66 -8.04 -3.25
N ASP A 82 -39.64 -8.51 -4.01
CA ASP A 82 -39.80 -9.91 -4.42
C ASP A 82 -39.17 -10.24 -5.79
N GLU A 83 -38.76 -9.23 -6.57
CA GLU A 83 -38.28 -9.41 -7.95
C GLU A 83 -36.77 -9.67 -8.02
N ARG A 84 -36.35 -10.58 -8.92
CA ARG A 84 -34.97 -11.08 -9.03
C ARG A 84 -34.41 -10.92 -10.44
N PHE A 85 -33.18 -10.40 -10.53
CA PHE A 85 -32.53 -10.01 -11.77
C PHE A 85 -31.13 -10.62 -11.89
N PRO A 86 -30.64 -10.91 -13.12
CA PRO A 86 -29.32 -11.52 -13.32
C PRO A 86 -28.16 -10.54 -13.06
N SER A 87 -28.37 -9.23 -13.26
CA SER A 87 -27.37 -8.19 -12.99
C SER A 87 -28.04 -6.90 -12.48
N LEU A 88 -27.29 -6.08 -11.74
CA LEU A 88 -27.79 -4.81 -11.21
C LEU A 88 -28.19 -3.80 -12.32
N PRO A 89 -27.49 -3.68 -13.46
CA PRO A 89 -27.98 -2.90 -14.60
C PRO A 89 -29.29 -3.41 -15.19
N SER A 90 -29.54 -4.72 -15.17
CA SER A 90 -30.81 -5.31 -15.62
C SER A 90 -31.98 -4.92 -14.70
N LEU A 91 -31.73 -4.91 -13.39
CA LEU A 91 -32.68 -4.46 -12.36
C LEU A 91 -33.03 -2.98 -12.58
N VAL A 92 -32.03 -2.09 -12.58
CA VAL A 92 -32.24 -0.64 -12.74
C VAL A 92 -32.98 -0.35 -14.05
N ARG A 93 -32.59 -0.99 -15.16
CA ARG A 93 -33.28 -0.82 -16.45
C ARG A 93 -34.75 -1.23 -16.39
N SER A 94 -35.11 -2.28 -15.66
CA SER A 94 -36.50 -2.76 -15.58
C SER A 94 -37.43 -1.80 -14.83
N TYR A 95 -36.99 -1.23 -13.71
CA TYR A 95 -37.79 -0.25 -12.95
C TYR A 95 -37.87 1.10 -13.68
N VAL A 96 -36.75 1.58 -14.23
CA VAL A 96 -36.67 2.90 -14.88
C VAL A 96 -37.39 2.93 -16.23
N ILE A 97 -37.22 1.93 -17.10
CA ILE A 97 -37.98 1.90 -18.38
C ILE A 97 -39.46 1.64 -18.13
N GLY A 98 -39.80 0.78 -17.16
CA GLY A 98 -41.19 0.47 -16.83
C GLY A 98 -41.92 1.53 -15.99
N GLN A 99 -41.22 2.58 -15.52
CA GLN A 99 -41.71 3.57 -14.54
C GLN A 99 -42.41 2.90 -13.34
N ARG A 100 -41.86 1.76 -12.87
CA ARG A 100 -42.46 0.94 -11.80
C ARG A 100 -41.95 1.43 -10.44
N PRO A 101 -42.80 1.41 -9.38
CA PRO A 101 -42.35 1.80 -8.05
C PRO A 101 -41.27 0.85 -7.53
N LEU A 102 -40.19 1.41 -6.98
CA LEU A 102 -39.10 0.68 -6.33
C LEU A 102 -39.54 -0.04 -5.05
N SER A 103 -40.63 0.42 -4.43
CA SER A 103 -41.34 -0.31 -3.39
C SER A 103 -42.83 -0.05 -3.44
N ARG A 104 -43.62 -1.12 -3.25
CA ARG A 104 -45.09 -1.04 -3.13
C ARG A 104 -45.55 -0.20 -1.94
N ALA A 105 -44.76 -0.13 -0.87
CA ALA A 105 -45.11 0.60 0.35
C ALA A 105 -44.93 2.12 0.24
N THR A 106 -43.99 2.59 -0.60
CA THR A 106 -43.69 4.03 -0.76
C THR A 106 -44.18 4.60 -2.09
N GLY A 107 -44.49 3.76 -3.08
CA GLY A 107 -44.87 4.18 -4.43
C GLY A 107 -43.76 4.91 -5.20
N ALA A 108 -42.51 4.88 -4.71
CA ALA A 108 -41.43 5.73 -5.22
C ALA A 108 -40.90 5.25 -6.57
N VAL A 109 -41.03 6.07 -7.62
CA VAL A 109 -40.57 5.73 -8.98
C VAL A 109 -39.23 6.40 -9.27
N ALA A 110 -38.23 5.60 -9.65
CA ALA A 110 -36.97 6.09 -10.19
C ALA A 110 -37.11 6.35 -11.70
N SER A 111 -36.92 7.60 -12.15
CA SER A 111 -37.09 7.99 -13.55
C SER A 111 -35.87 8.65 -14.18
N ARG A 112 -35.15 9.50 -13.43
CA ARG A 112 -34.03 10.30 -13.94
C ARG A 112 -32.72 9.88 -13.25
N PRO A 113 -31.73 9.32 -13.98
CA PRO A 113 -30.46 8.95 -13.38
C PRO A 113 -29.62 10.20 -13.07
N VAL A 114 -29.28 10.41 -11.80
CA VAL A 114 -28.26 11.39 -11.41
C VAL A 114 -26.90 10.86 -11.83
N ILE A 115 -26.31 11.50 -12.84
CA ILE A 115 -25.06 11.09 -13.46
C ILE A 115 -23.89 11.35 -12.51
N ARG A 116 -23.02 10.36 -12.33
CA ARG A 116 -21.74 10.52 -11.63
C ARG A 116 -20.80 11.39 -12.47
N HIS A 117 -20.54 12.60 -11.99
CA HIS A 117 -19.51 13.48 -12.54
C HIS A 117 -18.15 13.18 -11.89
N GLY A 118 -17.45 12.17 -12.40
CA GLY A 118 -16.09 11.81 -11.97
C GLY A 118 -15.80 10.31 -11.96
N PRO A 119 -14.54 9.89 -11.69
CA PRO A 119 -14.21 8.49 -11.45
C PRO A 119 -14.81 8.00 -10.12
N ILE A 120 -15.05 6.69 -9.99
CA ILE A 120 -15.45 6.08 -8.71
C ILE A 120 -14.25 6.13 -7.77
N ARG A 121 -14.27 7.04 -6.78
CA ARG A 121 -13.35 6.97 -5.65
C ARG A 121 -13.66 5.74 -4.81
N ARG A 122 -12.64 4.92 -4.56
CA ARG A 122 -12.58 4.05 -3.39
C ARG A 122 -11.84 4.87 -2.32
N SER A 123 -12.49 5.11 -1.18
CA SER A 123 -11.87 5.78 -0.04
C SER A 123 -12.57 5.34 1.25
N PHE A 124 -11.80 5.09 2.31
CA PHE A 124 -12.32 4.61 3.59
C PHE A 124 -12.21 5.70 4.67
N SER A 125 -13.35 6.35 4.97
CA SER A 125 -13.46 7.45 5.95
C SER A 125 -12.79 8.77 5.47
N GLU A 126 -13.02 9.94 6.07
CA GLU A 126 -13.87 10.29 7.23
C GLU A 126 -15.02 11.24 6.86
N ASP A 127 -16.07 11.26 7.69
CA ASP A 127 -17.12 12.31 7.76
C ASP A 127 -17.98 12.08 9.03
N THR A 128 -17.45 12.36 10.22
CA THR A 128 -18.22 12.89 11.38
C THR A 128 -17.32 13.17 12.58
N LEU A 129 -17.13 14.45 12.90
CA LEU A 129 -16.99 14.88 14.30
C LEU A 129 -18.38 14.90 14.95
N LEU A 130 -18.43 14.95 16.29
CA LEU A 130 -19.68 15.00 17.05
C LEU A 130 -20.33 16.39 17.01
N GLU A 131 -21.65 16.41 16.85
CA GLU A 131 -22.55 17.36 17.51
C GLU A 131 -23.20 16.62 18.71
N SER A 132 -23.82 17.20 19.76
CA SER A 132 -24.20 18.57 20.15
C SER A 132 -24.55 18.51 21.68
N PRO A 133 -25.34 19.41 22.31
CA PRO A 133 -25.30 20.89 22.36
C PRO A 133 -25.33 21.46 23.82
N ALA A 134 -24.96 22.72 24.03
CA ALA A 134 -25.50 23.57 25.13
C ALA A 134 -25.22 25.07 24.90
N ARG A 135 -25.99 25.97 25.53
CA ARG A 135 -25.88 27.45 25.41
C ARG A 135 -25.23 28.08 26.64
N SER A 136 -24.40 29.12 26.45
CA SER A 136 -24.63 30.46 27.08
C SER A 136 -23.58 31.52 26.69
N GLU A 137 -24.04 32.55 25.96
CA GLU A 137 -23.62 33.96 26.00
C GLU A 137 -22.20 34.43 25.55
N LEU A 138 -22.14 35.72 25.21
CA LEU A 138 -20.99 36.51 24.73
C LEU A 138 -20.65 37.60 25.78
N PRO A 139 -19.40 38.08 25.85
CA PRO A 139 -19.22 39.46 25.34
C PRO A 139 -17.84 39.82 24.72
N ARG A 140 -17.93 40.60 23.63
CA ARG A 140 -17.05 41.74 23.26
C ARG A 140 -15.52 41.53 23.09
N ALA A 141 -15.15 41.21 21.85
CA ALA A 141 -14.33 42.04 20.94
C ALA A 141 -13.21 42.96 21.48
N ARG A 142 -12.03 42.88 20.83
CA ARG A 142 -11.14 44.04 20.53
C ARG A 142 -10.56 43.91 19.12
N LYS A 143 -10.32 45.04 18.45
CA LYS A 143 -9.68 45.15 17.13
C LYS A 143 -8.20 45.55 17.28
N TRP A 144 -7.37 45.21 16.31
CA TRP A 144 -6.42 46.17 15.73
C TRP A 144 -6.21 45.89 14.23
N SER A 145 -5.64 46.85 13.50
CA SER A 145 -5.52 46.85 12.04
C SER A 145 -4.06 46.78 11.57
N ASP A 146 -3.90 46.34 10.32
CA ASP A 146 -2.94 46.77 9.28
C ASP A 146 -1.62 47.47 9.66
N SER A 147 -0.51 47.02 9.06
CA SER A 147 0.29 47.85 8.14
C SER A 147 1.39 47.07 7.39
N GLN A 148 1.48 47.30 6.08
CA GLN A 148 2.71 47.27 5.25
C GLN A 148 2.99 48.76 4.84
N PRO A 149 4.01 49.16 4.02
CA PRO A 149 5.00 48.37 3.26
C PRO A 149 6.45 48.94 3.18
N ALA A 150 7.30 48.20 2.46
CA ALA A 150 8.36 48.63 1.50
C ALA A 150 9.56 49.53 1.89
N GLY A 151 10.72 49.20 1.29
CA GLY A 151 11.88 50.07 1.06
C GLY A 151 12.98 50.03 2.13
N LEU A 152 14.25 50.36 1.83
CA LEU A 152 14.96 50.46 0.54
C LEU A 152 16.49 50.56 0.82
N GLU A 153 17.36 49.92 0.01
CA GLU A 153 18.80 50.25 -0.14
C GLU A 153 19.72 50.16 1.13
N HIS A 154 21.07 50.30 1.11
CA HIS A 154 22.09 50.42 0.04
C HIS A 154 23.44 49.78 0.51
N MET A 155 24.31 49.39 -0.44
CA MET A 155 25.79 49.27 -0.34
C MET A 155 26.43 48.24 0.64
N GLY A 156 27.51 47.51 0.30
CA GLY A 156 28.18 47.32 -0.99
C GLY A 156 29.69 46.99 -0.87
N ARG A 157 30.28 46.41 -1.95
CA ARG A 157 31.73 46.12 -2.17
C ARG A 157 32.33 45.00 -1.27
N SER A 158 33.36 44.24 -1.65
CA SER A 158 34.15 43.99 -2.89
C SER A 158 35.06 42.76 -2.65
N ARG A 159 35.74 42.06 -3.58
CA ARG A 159 36.08 42.20 -5.03
C ARG A 159 36.37 40.77 -5.59
N GLU A 160 36.10 40.44 -6.87
CA GLU A 160 37.04 40.40 -8.04
C GLU A 160 38.39 39.65 -7.79
N ASP A 161 38.92 38.77 -8.67
CA ASP A 161 38.34 38.04 -9.83
C ASP A 161 39.34 36.98 -10.40
N HIS A 162 38.89 36.15 -11.37
CA HIS A 162 39.68 35.44 -12.42
C HIS A 162 40.71 34.33 -11.99
N SER A 163 41.22 33.40 -12.83
CA SER A 163 40.72 32.72 -14.06
C SER A 163 41.56 31.46 -14.40
N GLU A 164 41.04 30.62 -15.30
CA GLU A 164 41.59 29.41 -15.98
C GLU A 164 42.76 29.68 -16.99
N PRO A 165 43.31 28.71 -17.79
CA PRO A 165 43.34 27.21 -17.76
C PRO A 165 44.73 26.58 -18.17
N GLY A 166 44.83 25.23 -18.35
CA GLY A 166 45.59 24.69 -19.51
C GLY A 166 46.32 23.31 -19.49
N TYR A 167 46.23 22.60 -20.63
CA TYR A 167 47.17 21.61 -21.24
C TYR A 167 47.22 20.09 -20.86
N ARG A 168 47.86 19.28 -21.75
CA ARG A 168 47.83 17.79 -21.92
C ARG A 168 48.98 17.31 -22.86
N PRO A 169 49.26 16.00 -23.08
CA PRO A 169 49.07 14.77 -22.29
C PRO A 169 50.46 14.14 -21.87
N PRO A 170 51.18 13.16 -22.49
CA PRO A 170 50.90 12.07 -23.48
C PRO A 170 51.34 10.60 -23.10
N ARG A 171 50.75 9.61 -23.79
CA ARG A 171 51.20 8.24 -24.22
C ARG A 171 52.08 7.30 -23.37
N SER A 172 51.59 6.05 -23.22
CA SER A 172 52.20 4.77 -23.69
C SER A 172 51.31 3.56 -23.30
N ASP A 173 51.60 2.31 -23.67
CA ASP A 173 51.49 1.68 -25.00
C ASP A 173 51.37 0.13 -24.85
N GLN A 174 51.08 -0.64 -25.92
CA GLN A 174 50.90 -2.12 -25.97
C GLN A 174 49.58 -2.69 -25.37
N GLY A 175 48.98 -3.79 -25.86
CA GLY A 175 49.19 -4.49 -27.14
C GLY A 175 48.63 -5.95 -27.18
N SER A 176 47.83 -6.28 -28.22
CA SER A 176 47.41 -7.64 -28.68
C SER A 176 46.68 -8.59 -27.70
N ALA A 177 45.92 -9.63 -28.11
CA ALA A 177 45.58 -10.15 -29.45
C ALA A 177 44.13 -10.70 -29.49
N VAL A 178 43.64 -11.09 -30.67
CA VAL A 178 42.28 -11.58 -30.92
C VAL A 178 42.14 -13.10 -30.73
N CYS A 179 41.01 -13.55 -30.17
CA CYS A 179 40.48 -14.90 -30.39
C CYS A 179 38.97 -14.82 -30.70
N HIS A 180 38.54 -15.36 -31.84
CA HIS A 180 37.12 -15.54 -32.16
C HIS A 180 36.70 -16.99 -31.84
N GLY A 181 35.53 -17.16 -31.20
CA GLY A 181 35.03 -18.47 -30.78
C GLY A 181 33.67 -18.33 -30.12
N GLY A 182 32.62 -18.17 -30.93
CA GLY A 182 31.34 -17.66 -30.44
C GLY A 182 30.50 -18.64 -29.62
N ARG A 183 29.76 -18.08 -28.65
CA ARG A 183 28.35 -18.41 -28.44
C ARG A 183 27.63 -17.18 -27.91
N LEU A 184 26.54 -16.79 -28.58
CA LEU A 184 25.83 -15.55 -28.27
C LEU A 184 25.09 -15.69 -26.93
N TRP A 185 25.14 -14.63 -26.12
CA TRP A 185 24.17 -14.39 -25.05
C TRP A 185 23.00 -13.57 -25.61
N PRO A 186 21.81 -14.16 -25.85
CA PRO A 186 20.60 -13.37 -26.04
C PRO A 186 20.16 -12.80 -24.68
N GLY A 187 19.79 -11.52 -24.63
CA GLY A 187 19.25 -10.89 -23.41
C GLY A 187 19.96 -9.63 -22.91
N ALA A 188 20.98 -9.12 -23.61
CA ALA A 188 21.60 -7.82 -23.32
C ALA A 188 20.73 -6.62 -23.78
N ALA A 189 19.43 -6.67 -23.49
CA ALA A 189 18.47 -5.60 -23.77
C ALA A 189 17.32 -5.66 -22.77
N HIS A 190 17.26 -4.70 -21.85
CA HIS A 190 16.09 -3.86 -21.57
C HIS A 190 16.46 -2.81 -20.51
N THR A 191 16.22 -1.56 -20.89
CA THR A 191 16.04 -0.34 -20.08
C THR A 191 16.19 -0.45 -18.55
N SER A 192 17.02 0.43 -17.98
CA SER A 192 17.02 0.71 -16.53
C SER A 192 15.60 0.98 -16.02
N PRO A 193 15.13 0.34 -14.91
CA PRO A 193 13.75 0.50 -14.42
C PRO A 193 13.31 1.93 -14.07
N TRP A 194 14.27 2.85 -13.98
CA TRP A 194 14.09 4.26 -13.63
C TRP A 194 14.27 5.23 -14.82
N ALA A 195 14.61 4.72 -16.02
CA ALA A 195 14.81 5.55 -17.22
C ALA A 195 13.51 5.90 -17.96
N SER A 196 12.42 5.19 -17.67
CA SER A 196 11.10 5.40 -18.28
C SER A 196 10.04 5.47 -17.18
N LEU A 197 9.68 6.69 -16.77
CA LEU A 197 8.54 6.91 -15.86
C LEU A 197 7.20 6.86 -16.62
N GLU A 198 7.08 5.93 -17.57
CA GLU A 198 5.86 5.67 -18.34
C GLU A 198 4.96 4.74 -17.53
N VAL A 199 3.74 5.19 -17.26
CA VAL A 199 2.92 4.72 -16.13
C VAL A 199 2.37 3.29 -16.30
N GLY A 200 2.45 2.69 -17.50
CA GLY A 200 1.79 1.42 -17.83
C GLY A 200 2.52 0.13 -17.39
N THR A 201 3.85 0.13 -17.30
CA THR A 201 4.65 -1.10 -17.06
C THR A 201 5.28 -1.15 -15.68
N SER A 202 5.69 -0.01 -15.13
CA SER A 202 6.52 0.06 -13.92
C SER A 202 5.77 -0.36 -12.65
N GLY A 203 4.45 -0.07 -12.55
CA GLY A 203 3.62 -0.48 -11.41
C GLY A 203 3.65 -2.00 -11.16
N LYS A 204 3.53 -2.82 -12.22
CA LYS A 204 3.58 -4.29 -12.10
C LYS A 204 4.89 -4.81 -11.50
N THR A 205 6.01 -4.14 -11.79
CA THR A 205 7.33 -4.48 -11.21
C THR A 205 7.42 -4.01 -9.75
N LEU A 206 6.90 -2.81 -9.44
CA LEU A 206 6.91 -2.26 -8.08
C LEU A 206 5.99 -3.05 -7.13
N ALA A 207 4.79 -3.42 -7.58
CA ALA A 207 3.89 -4.32 -6.86
C ALA A 207 4.53 -5.69 -6.59
N LEU A 208 5.35 -6.22 -7.52
CA LEU A 208 6.11 -7.46 -7.31
C LEU A 208 7.19 -7.32 -6.21
N HIS A 209 7.77 -6.14 -6.01
CA HIS A 209 8.65 -5.87 -4.88
C HIS A 209 7.89 -5.84 -3.54
N LEU A 210 6.68 -5.27 -3.50
CA LEU A 210 5.82 -5.31 -2.31
C LEU A 210 5.42 -6.75 -1.94
N HIS A 211 5.01 -7.55 -2.94
CA HIS A 211 4.75 -8.99 -2.80
C HIS A 211 5.95 -9.78 -2.24
N ARG A 212 7.18 -9.37 -2.57
CA ARG A 212 8.41 -9.99 -2.02
C ARG A 212 8.62 -9.61 -0.55
N HIS A 213 8.41 -8.35 -0.19
CA HIS A 213 8.50 -7.87 1.18
C HIS A 213 7.51 -8.59 2.10
N GLU A 214 6.23 -8.68 1.70
CA GLU A 214 5.19 -9.42 2.45
C GLU A 214 5.55 -10.89 2.68
N ALA A 215 5.96 -11.60 1.62
CA ALA A 215 6.32 -13.01 1.71
C ALA A 215 7.52 -13.24 2.64
N LEU A 216 8.51 -12.35 2.64
CA LEU A 216 9.66 -12.42 3.55
C LEU A 216 9.27 -12.09 5.00
N ALA A 217 8.37 -11.13 5.23
CA ALA A 217 7.87 -10.81 6.57
C ALA A 217 7.07 -11.98 7.17
N LEU A 218 6.19 -12.62 6.38
CA LEU A 218 5.46 -13.82 6.82
C LEU A 218 6.38 -15.01 7.06
N ALA A 219 7.46 -15.17 6.28
CA ALA A 219 8.47 -16.21 6.49
C ALA A 219 9.32 -15.97 7.75
N GLY A 220 9.70 -14.72 8.05
CA GLY A 220 10.37 -14.35 9.29
C GLY A 220 9.50 -14.59 10.52
N ALA A 221 8.22 -14.22 10.44
CA ALA A 221 7.25 -14.49 11.51
C ALA A 221 7.04 -16.01 11.70
N LEU A 222 6.94 -16.77 10.61
CA LEU A 222 6.88 -18.24 10.64
C LEU A 222 8.15 -18.85 11.25
N ALA A 223 9.34 -18.28 11.04
CA ALA A 223 10.57 -18.80 11.64
C ALA A 223 10.49 -18.75 13.19
N VAL A 224 10.06 -17.63 13.77
CA VAL A 224 9.87 -17.51 15.23
C VAL A 224 8.69 -18.38 15.73
N LEU A 225 7.57 -18.37 15.01
CA LEU A 225 6.34 -19.06 15.40
C LEU A 225 6.33 -20.57 15.09
N GLY A 226 7.31 -21.04 14.31
CA GLY A 226 7.58 -22.46 14.02
C GLY A 226 8.55 -23.11 15.01
N CYS A 227 9.25 -22.35 15.85
CA CYS A 227 10.10 -22.86 16.93
C CYS A 227 9.26 -23.50 18.05
N ALA A 228 8.85 -24.75 17.80
CA ALA A 228 8.22 -25.65 18.78
C ALA A 228 9.21 -26.22 19.81
N GLY A 229 10.51 -25.92 19.67
CA GLY A 229 11.55 -26.20 20.67
C GLY A 229 11.50 -25.29 21.90
N PRO A 230 12.54 -25.29 22.74
CA PRO A 230 12.59 -24.53 23.98
C PRO A 230 12.52 -23.01 23.76
N LEU A 231 12.19 -22.29 24.84
CA LEU A 231 12.08 -20.82 24.86
C LEU A 231 13.38 -20.14 24.37
N GLU A 232 14.51 -20.75 24.71
CA GLU A 232 15.87 -20.34 24.37
C GLU A 232 16.13 -20.40 22.85
N GLU A 233 15.67 -21.46 22.17
CA GLU A 233 15.81 -21.62 20.71
C GLU A 233 14.97 -20.56 19.97
N ARG A 234 13.73 -20.34 20.44
CA ARG A 234 12.86 -19.31 19.88
C ARG A 234 13.38 -17.90 20.13
N ALA A 235 13.95 -17.63 21.31
CA ALA A 235 14.62 -16.37 21.63
C ALA A 235 15.91 -16.17 20.82
N ALA A 236 16.68 -17.24 20.54
CA ALA A 236 17.83 -17.18 19.64
C ALA A 236 17.44 -16.93 18.18
N THR A 237 16.33 -17.51 17.71
CA THR A 237 15.76 -17.23 16.38
C THR A 237 15.31 -15.78 16.26
N LEU A 238 14.65 -15.25 17.31
CA LEU A 238 14.27 -13.84 17.41
C LEU A 238 15.50 -12.92 17.41
N ARG A 239 16.57 -13.30 18.13
CA ARG A 239 17.87 -12.59 18.12
C ARG A 239 18.48 -12.58 16.72
N GLY A 240 18.49 -13.70 16.01
CA GLY A 240 19.03 -13.81 14.66
C GLY A 240 18.31 -12.92 13.64
N LEU A 241 17.00 -12.69 13.80
CA LEU A 241 16.27 -11.70 13.00
C LEU A 241 16.69 -10.26 13.35
N VAL A 242 16.91 -9.93 14.62
CA VAL A 242 17.42 -8.60 15.02
C VAL A 242 18.84 -8.36 14.49
N GLU A 243 19.73 -9.35 14.62
CA GLU A 243 21.09 -9.34 14.08
C GLU A 243 21.10 -9.16 12.55
N LEU A 244 20.18 -9.84 11.85
CA LEU A 244 19.97 -9.68 10.40
C LEU A 244 19.50 -8.26 10.05
N ALA A 245 18.52 -7.70 10.78
CA ALA A 245 18.07 -6.33 10.56
C ALA A 245 19.20 -5.29 10.78
N LEU A 246 20.05 -5.49 11.79
CA LEU A 246 21.23 -4.66 12.02
C LEU A 246 22.27 -4.79 10.90
N ALA A 247 22.48 -5.98 10.34
CA ALA A 247 23.35 -6.19 9.18
C ALA A 247 22.81 -5.50 7.90
N LEU A 248 21.49 -5.36 7.77
CA LEU A 248 20.81 -4.75 6.62
C LEU A 248 20.71 -3.21 6.69
N ARG A 249 21.02 -2.59 7.85
CA ARG A 249 20.84 -1.15 8.12
C ARG A 249 21.75 -0.24 7.25
N PRO A 250 21.46 1.08 7.15
CA PRO A 250 22.33 2.07 6.50
C PRO A 250 23.78 1.99 7.03
N GLY A 251 24.75 2.20 6.15
CA GLY A 251 26.18 2.08 6.46
C GLY A 251 26.71 0.64 6.56
N ALA A 252 25.84 -0.35 6.82
CA ALA A 252 26.15 -1.78 6.71
C ALA A 252 25.85 -2.29 5.29
N ALA A 253 25.08 -3.38 5.12
CA ALA A 253 24.66 -3.82 3.78
C ALA A 253 23.74 -2.78 3.10
N GLY A 254 22.93 -2.04 3.88
CA GLY A 254 22.04 -0.98 3.37
C GLY A 254 20.98 -1.48 2.39
N ASP A 255 20.40 -2.65 2.68
CA ASP A 255 19.24 -3.20 1.96
C ASP A 255 17.98 -2.92 2.77
N LEU A 256 17.39 -1.75 2.53
CA LEU A 256 16.25 -1.27 3.30
C LEU A 256 14.92 -1.99 2.97
N PRO A 257 14.68 -2.48 1.74
CA PRO A 257 13.60 -3.46 1.48
C PRO A 257 13.77 -4.75 2.30
N GLY A 258 14.99 -5.27 2.42
CA GLY A 258 15.32 -6.41 3.27
C GLY A 258 15.08 -6.13 4.75
N LEU A 259 15.64 -5.04 5.28
CA LEU A 259 15.44 -4.59 6.66
C LEU A 259 13.96 -4.44 6.99
N ALA A 260 13.19 -3.79 6.11
CA ALA A 260 11.76 -3.60 6.32
C ALA A 260 10.97 -4.92 6.35
N ALA A 261 11.35 -5.93 5.56
CA ALA A 261 10.71 -7.24 5.64
C ALA A 261 11.00 -7.95 6.98
N VAL A 262 12.21 -7.83 7.50
CA VAL A 262 12.58 -8.39 8.81
C VAL A 262 11.89 -7.62 9.95
N MET A 263 11.82 -6.29 9.88
CA MET A 263 11.05 -5.49 10.84
C MET A 263 9.55 -5.76 10.76
N GLY A 264 9.00 -6.00 9.57
CA GLY A 264 7.62 -6.44 9.36
C GLY A 264 7.31 -7.79 10.01
N ALA A 265 8.30 -8.69 10.14
CA ALA A 265 8.18 -9.91 10.93
C ALA A 265 8.21 -9.64 12.44
N LEU A 266 9.18 -8.85 12.91
CA LEU A 266 9.40 -8.56 14.34
C LEU A 266 8.28 -7.72 14.99
N LEU A 267 7.67 -6.81 14.22
CA LEU A 267 6.59 -5.93 14.66
C LEU A 267 5.19 -6.56 14.48
N MET A 268 5.09 -7.68 13.77
CA MET A 268 3.83 -8.38 13.52
C MET A 268 3.10 -8.69 14.83
N PRO A 269 1.79 -8.43 14.98
CA PRO A 269 1.06 -8.62 16.24
C PRO A 269 1.23 -10.03 16.86
N GLN A 270 1.31 -11.05 16.01
CA GLN A 270 1.51 -12.45 16.38
C GLN A 270 2.91 -12.73 16.98
N VAL A 271 3.92 -11.92 16.65
CA VAL A 271 5.30 -12.04 17.16
C VAL A 271 5.54 -11.07 18.31
N SER A 272 5.06 -9.83 18.22
CA SER A 272 5.24 -8.82 19.26
C SER A 272 4.49 -9.14 20.57
N ARG A 273 3.42 -9.94 20.53
CA ARG A 273 2.71 -10.44 21.74
C ARG A 273 3.45 -11.51 22.56
N LEU A 274 4.58 -12.06 22.08
CA LEU A 274 5.28 -13.20 22.71
C LEU A 274 6.10 -12.77 23.94
N GLU A 275 5.42 -12.28 24.97
CA GLU A 275 6.03 -11.61 26.12
C GLU A 275 7.06 -12.46 26.89
N ARG A 276 6.91 -13.79 26.96
CA ARG A 276 7.92 -14.68 27.54
C ARG A 276 9.16 -14.76 26.66
N THR A 277 8.98 -14.88 25.34
CA THR A 277 10.08 -14.89 24.35
C THR A 277 10.84 -13.57 24.33
N TRP A 278 10.14 -12.42 24.29
CA TRP A 278 10.78 -11.09 24.36
C TRP A 278 11.47 -10.86 25.71
N ARG A 279 10.89 -11.31 26.82
CA ARG A 279 11.52 -11.23 28.15
C ARG A 279 12.76 -12.11 28.26
N GLN A 280 12.81 -13.25 27.57
CA GLN A 280 14.02 -14.07 27.49
C GLN A 280 15.10 -13.38 26.65
N LEU A 281 14.75 -12.82 25.48
CA LEU A 281 15.68 -12.01 24.68
C LEU A 281 16.28 -10.85 25.49
N ARG A 282 15.45 -10.08 26.22
CA ARG A 282 15.87 -8.98 27.11
C ARG A 282 16.78 -9.42 28.26
N ARG A 283 16.82 -10.71 28.62
CA ARG A 283 17.65 -11.27 29.70
C ARG A 283 18.95 -11.92 29.22
N SER A 284 18.91 -12.62 28.08
CA SER A 284 20.07 -13.36 27.56
C SER A 284 20.85 -12.60 26.49
N HIS A 285 20.23 -11.62 25.83
CA HIS A 285 20.76 -10.92 24.66
C HIS A 285 20.42 -9.42 24.71
N THR A 286 20.76 -8.78 25.83
CA THR A 286 20.36 -7.40 26.17
C THR A 286 20.72 -6.39 25.08
N GLU A 287 21.91 -6.48 24.48
CA GLU A 287 22.35 -5.58 23.40
C GLU A 287 21.43 -5.64 22.17
N ALA A 288 21.06 -6.85 21.72
CA ALA A 288 20.13 -7.03 20.61
C ALA A 288 18.73 -6.49 20.97
N ALA A 289 18.26 -6.73 22.20
CA ALA A 289 16.98 -6.19 22.66
C ALA A 289 16.98 -4.64 22.71
N LEU A 290 18.08 -4.02 23.15
CA LEU A 290 18.24 -2.57 23.15
C LEU A 290 18.31 -2.01 21.72
N ALA A 291 19.12 -2.60 20.85
CA ALA A 291 19.25 -2.15 19.45
C ALA A 291 17.92 -2.28 18.67
N PHE A 292 17.10 -3.30 18.96
CA PHE A 292 15.76 -3.40 18.40
C PHE A 292 14.83 -2.25 18.83
N GLU A 293 14.81 -1.92 20.13
CA GLU A 293 13.95 -0.86 20.66
C GLU A 293 14.45 0.57 20.32
N GLN A 294 15.77 0.79 20.34
CA GLN A 294 16.39 2.12 20.28
C GLN A 294 16.95 2.50 18.89
N GLU A 295 17.36 1.53 18.05
CA GLU A 295 17.80 1.82 16.68
C GLU A 295 16.76 1.41 15.65
N LEU A 296 16.38 0.12 15.64
CA LEU A 296 15.62 -0.46 14.52
C LEU A 296 14.17 0.04 14.48
N LYS A 297 13.49 0.19 15.62
CA LYS A 297 12.12 0.73 15.66
C LYS A 297 12.06 2.20 15.20
N PRO A 298 12.89 3.14 15.70
CA PRO A 298 12.94 4.50 15.17
C PRO A 298 13.33 4.56 13.68
N LEU A 299 14.31 3.76 13.25
CA LEU A 299 14.70 3.68 11.83
C LEU A 299 13.55 3.23 10.94
N MET A 300 12.80 2.19 11.32
CA MET A 300 11.66 1.71 10.53
C MET A 300 10.57 2.77 10.40
N ARG A 301 10.20 3.44 11.50
CA ARG A 301 9.23 4.57 11.47
C ARG A 301 9.69 5.69 10.54
N ALA A 302 10.94 6.12 10.66
CA ALA A 302 11.50 7.15 9.79
C ALA A 302 11.48 6.74 8.30
N LEU A 303 11.65 5.44 7.98
CA LEU A 303 11.55 4.93 6.61
C LEU A 303 10.10 4.92 6.09
N ASP A 304 9.13 4.50 6.91
CA ASP A 304 7.70 4.55 6.56
C ASP A 304 7.20 6.01 6.40
N GLU A 305 7.74 6.95 7.18
CA GLU A 305 7.45 8.39 7.14
C GLU A 305 8.22 9.16 6.04
N GLY A 306 9.03 8.47 5.23
CA GLY A 306 9.84 9.07 4.15
C GLY A 306 10.99 9.98 4.63
N ALA A 307 11.27 10.01 5.94
CA ALA A 307 12.30 10.82 6.57
C ALA A 307 13.67 10.12 6.67
N GLY A 308 13.71 8.79 6.61
CA GLY A 308 14.90 7.98 6.87
C GLY A 308 16.04 8.13 5.84
N PRO A 309 17.20 7.49 6.10
CA PRO A 309 18.39 7.60 5.27
C PRO A 309 18.18 7.11 3.84
N CYS A 310 18.69 7.89 2.88
CA CYS A 310 18.51 7.65 1.45
C CYS A 310 19.81 7.84 0.64
N GLU A 311 20.95 8.12 1.28
CA GLU A 311 22.17 8.49 0.57
C GLU A 311 22.90 7.26 -0.01
N PRO A 312 23.29 7.25 -1.31
CA PRO A 312 23.95 6.09 -1.95
C PRO A 312 25.30 5.66 -1.35
N GLY A 313 25.90 6.46 -0.46
CA GLY A 313 27.08 6.05 0.31
C GLY A 313 26.74 5.05 1.42
N GLU A 314 25.59 5.23 2.06
CA GLU A 314 25.09 4.43 3.20
C GLU A 314 24.10 3.35 2.77
N VAL A 315 23.31 3.62 1.72
CA VAL A 315 22.21 2.79 1.24
C VAL A 315 22.56 2.19 -0.12
N ALA A 316 22.35 0.88 -0.28
CA ALA A 316 22.58 0.16 -1.54
C ALA A 316 21.26 -0.18 -2.25
N LEU A 317 20.20 -0.49 -1.50
CA LEU A 317 18.83 -0.63 -2.00
C LEU A 317 17.92 0.27 -1.15
N PRO A 318 17.38 1.37 -1.72
CA PRO A 318 16.57 2.33 -0.98
C PRO A 318 15.16 1.80 -0.66
N HIS A 319 14.57 2.33 0.41
CA HIS A 319 13.22 1.96 0.83
C HIS A 319 12.19 2.71 -0.02
N VAL A 320 11.50 1.99 -0.90
CA VAL A 320 10.51 2.58 -1.84
C VAL A 320 9.06 2.25 -1.49
N ALA A 321 8.80 1.42 -0.47
CA ALA A 321 7.45 0.89 -0.20
C ALA A 321 6.38 1.99 0.03
N PRO A 322 6.62 3.10 0.77
CA PRO A 322 5.63 4.16 0.94
C PRO A 322 5.27 4.85 -0.38
N ALA A 323 6.25 5.03 -1.27
CA ALA A 323 6.03 5.59 -2.60
C ALA A 323 5.27 4.62 -3.52
N VAL A 324 5.50 3.30 -3.41
CA VAL A 324 4.74 2.29 -4.17
C VAL A 324 3.29 2.23 -3.69
N ARG A 325 3.06 2.17 -2.38
CA ARG A 325 1.72 2.18 -1.76
C ARG A 325 0.89 3.39 -2.21
N LEU A 326 1.49 4.58 -2.18
CA LEU A 326 0.89 5.82 -2.69
C LEU A 326 0.50 5.76 -4.17
N LEU A 327 1.30 5.09 -5.01
CA LEU A 327 1.05 4.97 -6.46
C LEU A 327 0.00 3.89 -6.79
N GLU A 328 -0.12 2.84 -5.97
CA GLU A 328 -1.20 1.85 -6.04
C GLU A 328 -2.52 2.37 -5.42
N GLY A 329 -2.48 3.52 -4.73
CA GLY A 329 -3.66 4.21 -4.18
C GLY A 329 -4.02 3.83 -2.74
N GLU A 330 -3.08 3.32 -1.95
CA GLU A 330 -3.26 3.15 -0.50
C GLU A 330 -3.26 4.51 0.22
N GLU A 331 -4.17 4.67 1.20
CA GLU A 331 -4.28 5.87 2.03
C GLU A 331 -3.14 5.90 3.09
N LEU A 332 -2.52 7.07 3.30
CA LEU A 332 -1.45 7.22 4.30
C LEU A 332 -2.02 7.21 5.73
N PRO A 333 -1.51 6.36 6.66
CA PRO A 333 -1.97 6.35 8.03
C PRO A 333 -1.42 7.53 8.84
N GLY A 334 -2.28 8.50 9.20
CA GLY A 334 -1.95 9.61 10.08
C GLY A 334 -2.95 10.78 9.96
N PRO A 335 -2.77 11.85 10.75
CA PRO A 335 -3.58 13.07 10.64
C PRO A 335 -3.44 13.74 9.26
N LEU A 336 -4.52 14.37 8.79
CA LEU A 336 -4.56 15.02 7.47
C LEU A 336 -3.49 16.11 7.30
N ASP A 337 -3.19 16.88 8.35
CA ASP A 337 -2.22 17.97 8.30
C ASP A 337 -0.78 17.47 8.06
N GLU A 338 -0.40 16.36 8.70
CA GLU A 338 0.87 15.67 8.44
C GLU A 338 0.89 14.98 7.07
N SER A 339 -0.28 14.54 6.58
CA SER A 339 -0.37 13.71 5.37
C SER A 339 0.17 14.43 4.13
N CYS A 340 -0.05 15.75 4.01
CA CYS A 340 0.43 16.55 2.88
C CYS A 340 1.96 16.70 2.87
N GLU A 341 2.59 16.95 4.02
CA GLU A 341 4.05 17.04 4.10
C GLU A 341 4.69 15.65 3.89
N ARG A 342 4.13 14.61 4.51
CA ARG A 342 4.59 13.21 4.37
C ARG A 342 4.47 12.72 2.93
N LEU A 343 3.39 13.07 2.23
CA LEU A 343 3.18 12.81 0.80
C LEU A 343 4.26 13.52 -0.05
N LEU A 344 4.45 14.83 0.15
CA LEU A 344 5.43 15.61 -0.61
C LEU A 344 6.86 15.09 -0.38
N ARG A 345 7.21 14.79 0.88
CA ARG A 345 8.49 14.20 1.29
C ARG A 345 8.72 12.84 0.60
N THR A 346 7.72 11.96 0.61
CA THR A 346 7.79 10.63 -0.01
C THR A 346 7.93 10.69 -1.53
N LEU A 347 7.16 11.54 -2.20
CA LEU A 347 7.27 11.75 -3.65
C LEU A 347 8.61 12.40 -4.04
N HIS A 348 9.12 13.34 -3.23
CA HIS A 348 10.43 13.94 -3.44
C HIS A 348 11.56 12.90 -3.27
N ARG A 349 11.50 12.06 -2.22
CA ARG A 349 12.43 10.92 -2.05
C ARG A 349 12.36 9.94 -3.22
N ALA A 350 11.17 9.58 -3.71
CA ALA A 350 11.02 8.73 -4.88
C ALA A 350 11.69 9.32 -6.13
N ARG A 351 11.58 10.64 -6.35
CA ARG A 351 12.26 11.35 -7.43
C ARG A 351 13.79 11.41 -7.24
N GLN A 352 14.28 11.56 -6.01
CA GLN A 352 15.73 11.44 -5.70
C GLN A 352 16.23 10.02 -6.03
N VAL A 353 15.54 8.99 -5.54
CA VAL A 353 15.86 7.58 -5.80
C VAL A 353 15.91 7.26 -7.29
N ALA A 354 14.94 7.75 -8.08
CA ALA A 354 14.91 7.57 -9.53
C ALA A 354 16.12 8.22 -10.22
N ARG A 355 16.46 9.47 -9.84
CA ARG A 355 17.62 10.21 -10.36
C ARG A 355 18.94 9.51 -10.05
N ASP A 356 19.10 9.04 -8.81
CA ASP A 356 20.35 8.50 -8.29
C ASP A 356 20.45 6.97 -8.37
N ALA A 357 19.49 6.30 -9.01
CA ALA A 357 19.49 4.86 -9.29
C ALA A 357 20.83 4.29 -9.81
N PRO A 358 21.60 4.98 -10.69
CA PRO A 358 22.94 4.51 -11.08
C PRO A 358 23.94 4.42 -9.92
N LYS A 359 23.87 5.35 -8.95
CA LYS A 359 24.74 5.40 -7.77
C LYS A 359 24.43 4.26 -6.80
N PHE A 360 23.14 4.00 -6.52
CA PHE A 360 22.71 2.85 -5.71
C PHE A 360 23.19 1.52 -6.32
N ARG A 361 23.04 1.36 -7.65
CA ARG A 361 23.55 0.20 -8.38
C ARG A 361 25.06 0.04 -8.24
N GLU A 362 25.82 1.13 -8.30
CA GLU A 362 27.27 1.09 -8.10
C GLU A 362 27.63 0.73 -6.65
N ALA A 363 26.96 1.32 -5.66
CA ALA A 363 27.16 1.02 -4.24
C ALA A 363 26.89 -0.46 -3.92
N ALA A 364 25.79 -1.01 -4.44
CA ALA A 364 25.46 -2.44 -4.34
C ALA A 364 26.55 -3.32 -5.00
N ALA A 365 27.00 -2.98 -6.21
CA ALA A 365 28.08 -3.71 -6.89
C ALA A 365 29.44 -3.59 -6.16
N ARG A 366 29.69 -2.48 -5.46
CA ARG A 366 30.88 -2.26 -4.64
C ARG A 366 30.86 -3.13 -3.37
N ARG A 367 29.70 -3.22 -2.70
CA ARG A 367 29.48 -4.05 -1.49
C ARG A 367 29.47 -5.55 -1.79
N LEU A 368 28.96 -5.96 -2.94
CA LEU A 368 28.93 -7.37 -3.39
C LEU A 368 30.23 -7.82 -4.10
N ARG A 369 31.27 -6.97 -4.15
CA ARG A 369 32.55 -7.31 -4.81
C ARG A 369 33.21 -8.51 -4.13
N GLY A 370 33.34 -9.62 -4.86
CA GLY A 370 33.92 -10.87 -4.35
C GLY A 370 32.96 -11.75 -3.55
N PHE A 371 31.71 -11.31 -3.33
CA PHE A 371 30.70 -12.12 -2.65
C PHE A 371 30.38 -13.40 -3.43
N ARG A 372 30.46 -14.55 -2.77
CA ARG A 372 30.09 -15.86 -3.32
C ARG A 372 28.79 -16.33 -2.68
N PRO A 373 27.63 -16.20 -3.36
CA PRO A 373 26.36 -16.62 -2.79
C PRO A 373 26.31 -18.15 -2.62
N ASN A 374 25.98 -18.61 -1.41
CA ASN A 374 25.61 -20.01 -1.18
C ASN A 374 24.38 -20.35 -2.05
N PRO A 375 24.40 -21.41 -2.88
CA PRO A 375 23.32 -21.71 -3.83
C PRO A 375 22.01 -22.09 -3.14
N GLN A 376 22.06 -22.82 -2.02
CA GLN A 376 20.88 -23.25 -1.27
C GLN A 376 20.20 -22.05 -0.60
N LEU A 377 20.98 -21.17 0.04
CA LEU A 377 20.45 -19.93 0.63
C LEU A 377 19.89 -18.99 -0.45
N ARG A 378 20.55 -18.91 -1.61
CA ARG A 378 20.06 -18.13 -2.76
C ARG A 378 18.71 -18.65 -3.26
N GLU A 379 18.53 -19.97 -3.37
CA GLU A 379 17.25 -20.57 -3.77
C GLU A 379 16.16 -20.33 -2.72
N ALA A 380 16.45 -20.62 -1.45
CA ALA A 380 15.52 -20.48 -0.33
C ALA A 380 14.98 -19.03 -0.20
N LEU A 381 15.81 -18.03 -0.50
CA LEU A 381 15.44 -16.61 -0.48
C LEU A 381 14.81 -16.10 -1.79
N THR A 382 14.54 -16.95 -2.79
CA THR A 382 13.76 -16.55 -3.97
C THR A 382 12.28 -16.37 -3.62
N THR A 383 11.63 -15.35 -4.19
CA THR A 383 10.20 -15.08 -3.93
C THR A 383 9.32 -16.29 -4.28
N GLY A 384 9.65 -17.01 -5.36
CA GLY A 384 8.94 -18.22 -5.77
C GLY A 384 9.18 -19.44 -4.85
N PHE A 385 10.34 -19.56 -4.19
CA PHE A 385 10.51 -20.57 -3.14
C PHE A 385 9.68 -20.21 -1.91
N VAL A 386 9.84 -18.99 -1.38
CA VAL A 386 9.11 -18.51 -0.18
C VAL A 386 7.60 -18.60 -0.37
N GLN A 387 7.06 -18.20 -1.53
CA GLN A 387 5.63 -18.34 -1.83
C GLN A 387 5.17 -19.81 -1.81
N ARG A 388 5.97 -20.74 -2.37
CA ARG A 388 5.64 -22.18 -2.35
C ARG A 388 5.80 -22.80 -0.95
N LEU A 389 6.69 -22.28 -0.11
CA LEU A 389 6.83 -22.67 1.29
C LEU A 389 5.60 -22.27 2.13
N LEU A 390 5.14 -21.02 1.98
CA LEU A 390 4.02 -20.47 2.77
C LEU A 390 2.66 -21.02 2.34
N TRP A 391 2.43 -21.20 1.03
CA TRP A 391 1.10 -21.51 0.49
C TRP A 391 1.00 -22.84 -0.29
N GLY A 392 2.12 -23.52 -0.55
CA GLY A 392 2.15 -24.73 -1.39
C GLY A 392 1.91 -24.45 -2.87
N SER A 393 2.28 -25.40 -3.73
CA SER A 393 2.22 -25.23 -5.20
C SER A 393 0.82 -24.86 -5.75
N ARG A 394 -0.25 -25.35 -5.12
CA ARG A 394 -1.64 -24.98 -5.47
C ARG A 394 -2.09 -23.67 -4.86
N GLY A 395 -1.61 -23.30 -3.67
CA GLY A 395 -2.06 -22.11 -2.95
C GLY A 395 -1.48 -20.81 -3.51
N VAL A 396 -0.28 -20.84 -4.11
CA VAL A 396 0.34 -19.65 -4.75
C VAL A 396 -0.56 -19.00 -5.81
N GLY A 397 -1.37 -19.78 -6.53
CA GLY A 397 -2.32 -19.29 -7.52
C GLY A 397 -3.60 -18.65 -6.96
N ALA A 398 -3.78 -18.60 -5.64
CA ALA A 398 -4.94 -17.95 -5.02
C ALA A 398 -4.74 -16.41 -4.89
N PRO A 399 -5.85 -15.64 -4.80
CA PRO A 399 -5.82 -14.19 -4.55
C PRO A 399 -4.94 -13.79 -3.37
N GLN A 400 -4.29 -12.61 -3.46
CA GLN A 400 -3.30 -12.14 -2.48
C GLN A 400 -3.93 -11.90 -1.11
N ASP A 401 -5.07 -11.20 -1.07
CA ASP A 401 -5.92 -11.00 0.11
C ASP A 401 -6.26 -12.31 0.82
N ALA A 402 -6.80 -13.30 0.08
CA ALA A 402 -7.16 -14.60 0.62
C ALA A 402 -5.94 -15.41 1.10
N ARG A 403 -4.77 -15.24 0.46
CA ARG A 403 -3.49 -15.83 0.89
C ARG A 403 -2.98 -15.19 2.18
N LEU A 404 -3.02 -13.86 2.28
CA LEU A 404 -2.56 -13.09 3.44
C LEU A 404 -3.44 -13.36 4.65
N GLU A 405 -4.76 -13.20 4.52
CA GLU A 405 -5.72 -13.41 5.61
C GLU A 405 -5.62 -14.83 6.17
N LYS A 406 -5.61 -15.84 5.29
CA LYS A 406 -5.48 -17.24 5.71
C LYS A 406 -4.16 -17.50 6.45
N PHE A 407 -3.06 -16.89 6.02
CA PHE A 407 -1.77 -17.11 6.66
C PHE A 407 -1.63 -16.34 7.99
N GLN A 408 -2.17 -15.12 8.09
CA GLN A 408 -2.28 -14.38 9.35
C GLN A 408 -3.06 -15.17 10.41
N ARG A 409 -4.19 -15.82 10.02
CA ARG A 409 -4.94 -16.72 10.90
C ARG A 409 -4.10 -17.91 11.39
N VAL A 410 -3.28 -18.52 10.53
CA VAL A 410 -2.34 -19.60 10.91
C VAL A 410 -1.30 -19.09 11.92
N LEU A 411 -0.69 -17.94 11.67
CA LEU A 411 0.29 -17.34 12.59
C LEU A 411 -0.34 -16.97 13.95
N SER A 412 -1.60 -16.52 13.98
CA SER A 412 -2.31 -16.26 15.25
C SER A 412 -2.50 -17.54 16.06
N VAL A 413 -2.89 -18.65 15.42
CA VAL A 413 -3.04 -19.95 16.09
C VAL A 413 -1.70 -20.50 16.58
N LEU A 414 -0.60 -20.31 15.83
CA LEU A 414 0.74 -20.68 16.30
C LEU A 414 1.18 -19.82 17.51
N SER A 415 0.95 -18.51 17.44
CA SER A 415 1.27 -17.58 18.54
C SER A 415 0.52 -17.94 19.84
N GLN A 416 -0.79 -18.18 19.76
CA GLN A 416 -1.60 -18.61 20.90
C GLN A 416 -1.23 -20.00 21.44
N ARG A 417 -0.68 -20.89 20.60
CA ARG A 417 -0.17 -22.20 21.05
C ARG A 417 1.17 -22.11 21.77
N LEU A 418 2.04 -21.17 21.38
CA LEU A 418 3.33 -20.94 22.03
C LEU A 418 3.18 -20.15 23.33
N GLU A 419 2.37 -19.10 23.30
CA GLU A 419 2.10 -18.22 24.45
C GLU A 419 0.60 -17.86 24.48
N PRO A 420 -0.22 -18.66 25.18
CA PRO A 420 -1.64 -18.39 25.36
C PRO A 420 -1.91 -17.05 26.05
N ASP A 421 -3.08 -16.48 25.76
CA ASP A 421 -3.67 -15.44 26.59
C ASP A 421 -4.02 -16.02 27.98
N VAL A 422 -3.93 -15.19 29.03
CA VAL A 422 -4.11 -15.55 30.45
C VAL A 422 -5.48 -15.12 30.95
#